data_AF-A0A356X7D7-F1
#
_entry.id   AF-A0A356X7D7-F1
#
_cell.length_a   1.000
_cell.length_b   1.000
_cell.length_c   1.000
_cell.angle_alpha   90.00
_cell.angle_beta   90.00
_cell.angle_gamma   90.00
#
_symmetry.space_group_name_H-M   'P 1'
#
loop_
_entity.id
_entity.type
_entity.pdbx_description
1 polymer ?
#
loop_
_entity_poly.entity_id
_entity_poly.type
_entity_poly.pdbx_seq_one_letter_code
_entity_poly.pdbx_strand_id
1 'polypeptide(L)'
;MKENQVEDRLKFERQLWSEGYARVMGLDEVGRGCLAGPVVAAGVVFKPETDIPEIRDSKSISEKSRLLLAEQIKEEALFWTVQEGSIDEINELNILWASLHTMQKCVDAASLPPDYLLVDGNRYINSLI
;
A
#
# COMPACT_ATOMS: atom_id res chain seq x y z
N MET A 1 15.43 28.98 -15.25
CA MET A 1 14.59 27.82 -15.57
C MET A 1 14.89 26.77 -14.52
N LYS A 2 14.00 26.55 -13.55
CA LYS A 2 14.19 25.44 -12.60
C LYS A 2 13.80 24.18 -13.36
N GLU A 3 14.77 23.32 -13.64
CA GLU A 3 14.49 21.94 -14.01
C GLU A 3 13.56 21.38 -12.94
N ASN A 4 12.30 21.11 -13.29
CA ASN A 4 11.44 20.31 -12.47
C ASN A 4 12.12 18.96 -12.36
N GLN A 5 12.84 18.73 -11.26
CA GLN A 5 13.25 17.39 -10.88
C GLN A 5 11.96 16.58 -10.77
N VAL A 6 11.68 15.75 -11.78
CA VAL A 6 10.65 14.73 -11.67
C VAL A 6 11.19 13.78 -10.61
N GLU A 7 10.73 13.97 -9.37
CA GLU A 7 11.11 13.15 -8.24
C GLU A 7 10.85 11.68 -8.62
N ASP A 8 11.88 10.86 -8.50
CA ASP A 8 11.78 9.45 -8.84
C ASP A 8 10.83 8.77 -7.85
N ARG A 9 9.60 8.53 -8.28
CA ARG A 9 8.54 7.94 -7.44
C ARG A 9 8.87 6.53 -6.99
N LEU A 10 9.67 5.81 -7.78
CA LEU A 10 10.07 4.43 -7.49
C LEU A 10 11.45 4.37 -6.83
N LYS A 11 11.92 5.49 -6.27
CA LYS A 11 13.27 5.57 -5.67
C LYS A 11 13.49 4.47 -4.62
N PHE A 12 12.52 4.23 -3.75
CA PHE A 12 12.66 3.24 -2.68
C PHE A 12 12.58 1.81 -3.24
N GLU A 13 11.64 1.56 -4.15
CA GLU A 13 11.43 0.29 -4.81
C GLU A 13 12.66 -0.11 -5.62
N ARG A 14 13.18 0.77 -6.48
CA ARG A 14 14.40 0.54 -7.27
C ARG A 14 15.61 0.28 -6.39
N GLN A 15 15.74 1.02 -5.28
CA GLN A 15 16.82 0.77 -4.33
C GLN A 15 16.70 -0.64 -3.77
N LEU A 16 15.52 -1.03 -3.26
CA LEU A 16 15.29 -2.35 -2.67
C LEU A 16 15.46 -3.49 -3.69
N TRP A 17 14.99 -3.31 -4.92
CA TRP A 17 15.20 -4.26 -6.01
C TRP A 17 16.70 -4.43 -6.33
N SER A 18 17.47 -3.34 -6.33
CA SER A 18 18.92 -3.37 -6.53
C SER A 18 19.68 -4.07 -5.40
N GLU A 19 19.13 -4.03 -4.18
CA GLU A 19 19.64 -4.73 -3.00
C GLU A 19 19.22 -6.21 -2.96
N GLY A 20 18.38 -6.66 -3.90
CA GLY A 20 17.98 -8.06 -4.07
C GLY A 20 16.64 -8.42 -3.41
N TYR A 21 15.92 -7.47 -2.83
CA TYR A 21 14.58 -7.69 -2.31
C TYR A 21 13.58 -7.77 -3.47
N ALA A 22 13.04 -8.95 -3.76
CA ALA A 22 12.17 -9.14 -4.92
C ALA A 22 10.68 -8.87 -4.60
N ARG A 23 10.26 -9.14 -3.36
CA ARG A 23 8.86 -9.04 -2.92
C ARG A 23 8.70 -7.84 -1.99
N VAL A 24 8.85 -6.65 -2.55
CA VAL A 24 8.59 -5.39 -1.84
C VAL A 24 7.09 -5.14 -1.86
N MET A 25 6.46 -5.12 -0.68
CA MET A 25 5.02 -4.85 -0.55
C MET A 25 4.80 -3.39 -0.15
N GLY A 26 4.05 -2.65 -0.97
CA GLY A 26 3.48 -1.35 -0.61
C GLY A 26 2.18 -1.53 0.19
N LEU A 27 2.01 -0.76 1.26
CA LEU A 27 0.86 -0.79 2.16
C LEU A 27 0.34 0.63 2.40
N ASP A 28 -0.97 0.81 2.27
CA ASP A 28 -1.66 2.08 2.56
C ASP A 28 -3.10 1.80 3.06
N GLU A 29 -3.65 2.74 3.83
CA GLU A 29 -4.99 2.67 4.40
C GLU A 29 -5.90 3.85 4.04
N VAL A 30 -7.19 3.59 4.02
CA VAL A 30 -8.25 4.61 3.91
C VAL A 30 -9.32 4.40 4.97
N GLY A 31 -10.04 5.46 5.32
CA GLY A 31 -11.14 5.40 6.30
C GLY A 31 -10.74 5.76 7.74
N ARG A 32 -9.52 6.24 7.98
CA ARG A 32 -9.11 6.66 9.34
C ARG A 32 -9.82 7.90 9.88
N GLY A 33 -10.24 8.79 8.99
CA GLY A 33 -10.84 10.08 9.37
C GLY A 33 -12.35 10.15 9.24
N CYS A 34 -13.01 9.10 8.74
CA CYS A 34 -14.46 9.10 8.58
C CYS A 34 -15.18 8.83 9.90
N LEU A 35 -16.41 9.33 10.02
CA LEU A 35 -17.24 9.13 11.24
C LEU A 35 -17.89 7.75 11.30
N ALA A 36 -17.96 7.05 10.18
CA ALA A 36 -18.61 5.75 10.06
C ALA A 36 -17.93 4.93 8.96
N GLY A 37 -18.03 3.60 9.09
CA GLY A 37 -17.42 2.64 8.18
C GLY A 37 -16.16 1.99 8.77
N PRO A 38 -15.68 0.90 8.14
CA PRO A 38 -14.44 0.25 8.51
C PRO A 38 -13.23 1.10 8.10
N VAL A 39 -12.06 0.73 8.62
CA VAL A 39 -10.79 1.08 7.99
C VAL A 39 -10.46 0.02 6.95
N VAL A 40 -9.95 0.42 5.79
CA VAL A 40 -9.59 -0.51 4.71
C VAL A 40 -8.13 -0.31 4.38
N ALA A 41 -7.36 -1.39 4.27
CA ALA A 41 -5.98 -1.34 3.82
C ALA A 41 -5.80 -2.18 2.55
N ALA A 42 -4.85 -1.78 1.72
CA ALA A 42 -4.43 -2.55 0.56
C ALA A 42 -2.94 -2.87 0.65
N GLY A 43 -2.56 -4.07 0.24
CA GLY A 43 -1.17 -4.49 0.07
C GLY A 43 -0.91 -4.88 -1.37
N VAL A 44 0.15 -4.36 -1.99
CA VAL A 44 0.50 -4.64 -3.39
C VAL A 44 1.98 -4.96 -3.51
N VAL A 45 2.31 -6.04 -4.22
CA VAL A 45 3.66 -6.43 -4.60
C VAL A 45 3.74 -6.43 -6.11
N PHE A 46 4.64 -5.62 -6.67
CA PHE A 46 4.89 -5.59 -8.12
C PHE A 46 6.07 -6.48 -8.51
N LYS A 47 6.19 -6.77 -9.81
CA LYS A 47 7.44 -7.30 -10.36
C LYS A 47 8.51 -6.20 -10.26
N PRO A 48 9.79 -6.56 -10.04
CA PRO A 48 10.88 -5.61 -10.18
C PRO A 48 10.81 -4.86 -11.50
N GLU A 49 11.06 -3.56 -11.47
CA GLU A 49 11.02 -2.62 -12.60
C GLU A 49 9.61 -2.32 -13.16
N THR A 50 8.53 -2.81 -12.56
CA THR A 50 7.18 -2.34 -12.91
C THR A 50 7.03 -0.86 -12.59
N ASP A 51 6.70 -0.05 -13.59
CA ASP A 51 6.35 1.36 -13.46
C ASP A 51 5.04 1.61 -14.18
N ILE A 52 4.04 2.09 -13.44
CA ILE A 52 2.74 2.53 -13.96
C ILE A 52 2.72 4.05 -13.85
N PRO A 53 3.04 4.79 -14.92
CA PRO A 53 3.30 6.22 -14.83
C PRO A 53 2.12 7.07 -14.33
N GLU A 54 0.91 6.56 -14.48
CA GLU A 54 -0.35 7.16 -14.10
C GLU A 54 -0.63 7.07 -12.59
N ILE A 55 0.07 6.18 -11.85
CA ILE A 55 -0.03 6.11 -10.38
C ILE A 55 0.57 7.40 -9.80
N ARG A 56 -0.31 8.23 -9.24
CA ARG A 56 0.00 9.50 -8.57
C ARG A 56 -0.95 9.66 -7.38
N ASP A 57 -0.72 10.66 -6.54
CA ASP A 57 -1.60 11.00 -5.43
C ASP A 57 -3.07 11.03 -5.92
N SER A 58 -3.86 10.11 -5.35
CA SER A 58 -5.24 9.80 -5.74
C SER A 58 -6.16 11.03 -5.70
N LYS A 59 -5.77 12.07 -4.95
CA LYS A 59 -6.48 13.36 -4.84
C LYS A 59 -6.54 14.16 -6.15
N SER A 60 -5.75 13.77 -7.15
CA SER A 60 -5.72 14.40 -8.47
C SER A 60 -6.39 13.59 -9.58
N ILE A 61 -6.93 12.40 -9.25
CA ILE A 61 -7.39 11.40 -10.22
C ILE A 61 -8.93 11.28 -10.18
N SER A 62 -9.58 11.29 -11.35
CA SER A 62 -11.02 11.08 -11.44
C SER A 62 -11.43 9.69 -10.96
N GLU A 63 -12.66 9.52 -10.47
CA GLU A 63 -13.18 8.19 -10.08
C GLU A 63 -13.05 7.15 -11.19
N LYS A 64 -13.42 7.50 -12.43
CA LYS A 64 -13.27 6.63 -13.59
C LYS A 64 -11.82 6.22 -13.81
N SER A 65 -10.89 7.16 -13.70
CA SER A 65 -9.46 6.87 -13.84
C SER A 65 -8.93 6.00 -12.69
N ARG A 66 -9.41 6.18 -11.46
CA ARG A 66 -9.06 5.32 -10.31
C ARG A 66 -9.52 3.88 -10.52
N LEU A 67 -10.72 3.66 -11.07
CA LEU A 67 -11.20 2.32 -11.38
C LEU A 67 -10.34 1.63 -12.44
N LEU A 68 -10.00 2.35 -13.51
CA LEU A 68 -9.11 1.81 -14.55
C LEU A 68 -7.72 1.48 -14.00
N LEU A 69 -7.15 2.37 -13.17
CA LEU A 69 -5.86 2.14 -12.54
C LEU A 69 -5.88 0.98 -11.55
N ALA A 70 -6.97 0.83 -10.79
CA ALA A 70 -7.11 -0.30 -9.87
C ALA A 70 -7.08 -1.64 -10.62
N GLU A 71 -7.72 -1.74 -11.78
CA GLU A 71 -7.65 -2.94 -12.61
C GLU A 71 -6.24 -3.16 -13.17
N GLN A 72 -5.59 -2.11 -13.70
CA GLN A 72 -4.21 -2.20 -14.20
C GLN A 72 -3.23 -2.64 -13.11
N ILE A 73 -3.35 -2.09 -11.90
CA ILE A 73 -2.53 -2.48 -10.74
C ILE A 73 -2.70 -3.97 -10.45
N LYS A 74 -3.93 -4.49 -10.44
CA LYS A 74 -4.20 -5.90 -10.18
C LYS A 74 -3.65 -6.82 -11.26
N GLU A 75 -3.66 -6.38 -12.51
CA GLU A 75 -3.12 -7.13 -13.66
C GLU A 75 -1.59 -7.19 -13.64
N GLU A 76 -0.92 -6.10 -13.25
CA GLU A 76 0.54 -6.00 -13.25
C GLU A 76 1.18 -6.50 -11.94
N ALA A 77 0.43 -6.53 -10.84
CA ALA A 77 0.92 -7.00 -9.55
C ALA A 77 1.22 -8.50 -9.54
N LEU A 78 2.30 -8.88 -8.85
CA LEU A 78 2.56 -10.28 -8.48
C LEU A 78 1.58 -10.77 -7.43
N PHE A 79 1.23 -9.89 -6.50
CA PHE A 79 0.28 -10.16 -5.43
C PHE A 79 -0.41 -8.87 -5.04
N TRP A 80 -1.69 -8.94 -4.74
CA TRP A 80 -2.43 -7.84 -4.14
C TRP A 80 -3.50 -8.38 -3.19
N THR A 81 -3.86 -7.57 -2.22
CA THR A 81 -4.95 -7.88 -1.28
C THR A 81 -5.59 -6.60 -0.77
N VAL A 82 -6.84 -6.71 -0.36
CA VAL A 82 -7.59 -5.66 0.32
C VAL A 82 -8.17 -6.28 1.58
N GLN A 83 -7.95 -5.62 2.72
CA GLN A 83 -8.37 -6.09 4.03
C GLN A 83 -9.18 -5.01 4.74
N GLU A 84 -10.15 -5.46 5.54
CA GLU A 84 -11.01 -4.58 6.31
C GLU A 84 -10.75 -4.74 7.81
N GLY A 85 -10.66 -3.60 8.49
CA GLY A 85 -10.70 -3.46 9.95
C GLY A 85 -12.09 -3.02 10.35
N SER A 86 -12.81 -3.91 11.00
CA SER A 86 -14.21 -3.72 11.39
C SER A 86 -14.37 -2.58 12.41
N ILE A 87 -15.59 -2.08 12.56
CA ILE A 87 -15.94 -1.08 13.58
C ILE A 87 -15.65 -1.62 14.99
N ASP A 88 -15.87 -2.91 15.22
CA ASP A 88 -15.57 -3.55 16.51
C ASP A 88 -14.07 -3.52 16.81
N GLU A 89 -13.22 -3.85 15.81
CA GLU A 89 -11.76 -3.72 15.93
C GLU A 89 -11.32 -2.27 16.18
N ILE A 90 -11.95 -1.29 15.52
CA ILE A 90 -11.66 0.14 15.75
C ILE A 90 -12.00 0.55 17.18
N ASN A 91 -13.15 0.09 17.69
CA ASN A 91 -13.59 0.41 19.05
C ASN A 91 -12.70 -0.25 20.11
N GLU A 92 -12.20 -1.47 19.85
CA GLU A 92 -11.33 -2.19 20.77
C GLU A 92 -9.90 -1.65 20.76
N LEU A 93 -9.32 -1.45 19.57
CA LEU A 93 -7.91 -1.14 19.40
C LEU A 93 -7.61 0.36 19.32
N ASN A 94 -8.62 1.20 19.10
CA ASN A 94 -8.51 2.56 18.56
C ASN A 94 -8.10 2.60 17.08
N ILE A 95 -8.37 3.74 16.44
CA ILE A 95 -8.22 3.88 14.99
C ILE A 95 -6.77 3.70 14.50
N LEU A 96 -5.77 4.10 15.29
CA LEU A 96 -4.38 3.93 14.88
C LEU A 96 -4.01 2.44 14.83
N TRP A 97 -4.28 1.70 15.91
CA TRP A 97 -3.91 0.29 15.96
C TRP A 97 -4.79 -0.58 15.08
N ALA A 98 -6.08 -0.25 14.90
CA ALA A 98 -6.93 -0.93 13.94
C ALA A 98 -6.42 -0.77 12.50
N SER A 99 -5.91 0.41 12.13
CA SER A 99 -5.30 0.64 10.81
C SER A 99 -4.04 -0.21 10.61
N LEU A 100 -3.15 -0.19 11.60
CA LEU A 100 -1.92 -1.00 11.57
C LEU A 100 -2.23 -2.50 11.55
N HIS A 101 -3.22 -2.96 12.32
CA HIS A 101 -3.69 -4.34 12.31
C HIS A 101 -4.25 -4.73 10.94
N THR A 102 -5.00 -3.84 10.30
CA THR A 102 -5.56 -4.09 8.96
C THR A 102 -4.47 -4.18 7.89
N MET A 103 -3.42 -3.36 7.99
CA MET A 103 -2.22 -3.52 7.14
C MET A 103 -1.47 -4.84 7.42
N GLN A 104 -1.38 -5.27 8.69
CA GLN A 104 -0.79 -6.57 9.02
C GLN A 104 -1.57 -7.73 8.38
N LYS A 105 -2.92 -7.67 8.37
CA LYS A 105 -3.73 -8.67 7.65
C LYS A 105 -3.34 -8.76 6.17
N CYS A 106 -2.94 -7.66 5.53
CA CYS A 106 -2.49 -7.68 4.14
C CYS A 106 -1.17 -8.45 3.97
N VAL A 107 -0.25 -8.29 4.92
CA VAL A 107 1.02 -9.03 4.95
C VAL A 107 0.75 -10.52 5.17
N ASP A 108 -0.13 -10.86 6.12
CA ASP A 108 -0.47 -12.24 6.47
C ASP A 108 -1.23 -12.97 5.36
N ALA A 109 -1.93 -12.23 4.49
CA ALA A 109 -2.64 -12.80 3.33
C ALA A 109 -1.70 -13.23 2.19
N ALA A 110 -0.44 -12.77 2.20
CA ALA A 110 0.53 -13.15 1.18
C ALA A 110 0.98 -14.60 1.37
N SER A 111 0.74 -15.45 0.36
CA SER A 111 1.13 -16.87 0.40
C SER A 111 2.64 -17.07 0.53
N LEU A 112 3.42 -16.12 0.02
CA LEU A 112 4.84 -15.98 0.28
C LEU A 112 5.06 -14.66 1.03
N PRO A 113 5.81 -14.68 2.15
CA PRO A 113 6.03 -13.47 2.92
C PRO A 113 6.78 -12.42 2.07
N PRO A 114 6.39 -11.14 2.15
CA PRO A 114 7.16 -10.04 1.56
C PRO A 114 8.58 -10.00 2.14
N ASP A 115 9.54 -9.59 1.32
CA ASP A 115 10.92 -9.41 1.77
C ASP A 115 11.12 -8.05 2.47
N TYR A 116 10.29 -7.07 2.10
CA TYR A 116 10.35 -5.72 2.61
C TYR A 116 8.97 -5.07 2.53
N LEU A 117 8.67 -4.18 3.48
CA LEU A 117 7.42 -3.44 3.54
C LEU A 117 7.68 -1.94 3.35
N LEU A 118 6.96 -1.31 2.43
CA LEU A 118 6.85 0.13 2.28
C LEU A 118 5.47 0.55 2.79
N VAL A 119 5.43 1.22 3.94
CA VAL A 119 4.18 1.54 4.64
C VAL A 119 3.93 3.05 4.58
N ASP A 120 2.75 3.48 4.15
CA ASP A 120 2.33 4.87 4.28
C ASP A 120 1.98 5.19 5.74
N GLY A 121 2.93 5.79 6.46
CA GLY A 121 2.72 6.15 7.86
C GLY A 121 4.00 6.41 8.63
N ASN A 122 3.84 6.84 9.88
CA ASN A 122 4.94 7.11 10.81
C ASN A 122 5.09 6.06 11.91
N ARG A 123 4.30 4.99 11.85
CA ARG A 123 4.29 3.88 12.79
C ARG A 123 4.08 2.59 12.02
N TYR A 124 4.74 1.53 12.47
CA TYR A 124 4.54 0.17 11.99
C TYR A 124 4.58 -0.77 13.19
N ILE A 125 3.90 -1.91 13.08
CA ILE A 125 3.98 -2.95 14.12
C ILE A 125 5.22 -3.79 13.81
N ASN A 126 6.01 -4.04 14.85
CA ASN A 126 7.27 -4.79 14.76
C ASN A 126 7.05 -6.31 14.69
N SER A 127 5.91 -6.77 14.17
CA SER A 127 5.62 -8.18 13.95
C SER A 127 6.45 -8.68 12.77
N LEU A 128 7.73 -8.89 13.08
CA LEU A 128 8.72 -9.75 12.44
C LEU A 128 8.26 -10.42 11.15
N ILE A 129 8.90 -10.05 10.05
CA ILE A 129 9.29 -11.03 9.03
C ILE A 129 10.00 -12.20 9.73
#